data_AF-A0A954F177-F1
#
_entry.id   AF-A0A954F177-F1
#
_cell.length_a   1.000
_cell.length_b   1.000
_cell.length_c   1.000
_cell.angle_alpha   90.00
_cell.angle_beta   90.00
_cell.angle_gamma   90.00
#
_symmetry.space_group_name_H-M   'P 1'
#
loop_
_entity.id
_entity.type
_entity.pdbx_description
1 polymer ?
#
loop_
_entity_poly.entity_id
_entity_poly.type
_entity_poly.pdbx_seq_one_letter_code
_entity_poly.pdbx_strand_id
1 'polypeptide(L)'
;DTGIGIAADKLATIFAPFEQADVSTTRQFGGTGLGLTITARLVTAMEGRIWVDSELGQGSTFNFTATFPIGSAPSDVELLEPPDLSQVPVLVVDDNPLNRRVLREMLESWGMPVTTVEGGKQALDAMHEIVAERGLPPLVVSDVNMPEMDGFELVRTLRTMSRLRETAIIMLTSGGRQGDIARCQELGIRSHMMKPVKQSELLEAIMFAVGGPGHVVEEPDSGEFQNTLPSLDILLAEDGRANQRLARALLEKWGHQVTIAENGQIAFELWQERPFDIILMDVQMPVMDGFEATSAIREVESKRGTRTPIIAMTARAMKGDREKCLDAGMDDYVSKPVRKQELYRALAPFSETLINEKSPMERSHPGKSESSTGNGIINWPAALETVGGDQDLLNEITMDCLTEIPELLRQLHNALQDSNFREVQRCAHTIKGTARTYHIDTLLETAGTVEESAAGSDLESVRNGLPEMERVIRDVLEAMKHSLNRGA
;
A
#
# COMPACT_ATOMS: atom_id res chain seq x y z
N ASP A 1 17.55 18.52 -7.78
CA ASP A 1 17.36 17.88 -9.10
C ASP A 1 18.62 18.09 -9.93
N THR A 2 19.10 17.07 -10.65
CA THR A 2 20.30 17.13 -11.52
C THR A 2 19.93 17.22 -13.01
N GLY A 3 18.75 17.76 -13.32
CA GLY A 3 18.26 17.96 -14.67
C GLY A 3 18.95 19.10 -15.42
N ILE A 4 18.30 19.62 -16.45
CA ILE A 4 18.89 20.60 -17.38
C ILE A 4 19.15 21.99 -16.76
N GLY A 5 18.69 22.24 -15.53
CA GLY A 5 18.77 23.57 -14.91
C GLY A 5 17.87 24.62 -15.58
N ILE A 6 17.89 25.83 -15.04
CA ILE A 6 17.06 26.96 -15.46
C ILE A 6 17.97 28.15 -15.75
N ALA A 7 17.74 28.81 -16.89
CA ALA A 7 18.48 30.01 -17.27
C ALA A 7 18.19 31.18 -16.31
N ALA A 8 19.21 32.00 -16.04
CA ALA A 8 19.14 33.07 -15.03
C ALA A 8 18.03 34.10 -15.28
N ASP A 9 17.70 34.36 -16.54
CA ASP A 9 16.62 35.26 -16.97
C ASP A 9 15.22 34.70 -16.70
N LYS A 10 15.09 33.38 -16.48
CA LYS A 10 13.83 32.69 -16.19
C LYS A 10 13.57 32.45 -14.71
N LEU A 11 14.59 32.56 -13.84
CA LEU A 11 14.44 32.29 -12.40
C LEU A 11 13.39 33.19 -11.72
N ALA A 12 13.27 34.44 -12.17
CA ALA A 12 12.32 35.39 -11.60
C ALA A 12 10.86 35.15 -12.04
N THR A 13 10.65 34.59 -13.23
CA THR A 13 9.32 34.43 -13.83
C THR A 13 8.75 33.03 -13.67
N ILE A 14 9.56 32.04 -13.28
CA ILE A 14 9.15 30.63 -13.23
C ILE A 14 8.00 30.33 -12.24
N PHE A 15 7.75 31.21 -11.27
CA PHE A 15 6.64 31.10 -10.33
C PHE A 15 5.37 31.86 -10.77
N ALA A 16 5.41 32.55 -11.90
CA ALA A 16 4.26 33.28 -12.44
C ALA A 16 3.33 32.35 -13.22
N PRO A 17 2.00 32.64 -13.24
CA PRO A 17 1.03 31.79 -13.92
C PRO A 17 1.31 31.70 -15.42
N PHE A 18 1.28 30.47 -15.94
CA PHE A 18 1.47 30.14 -17.36
C PHE A 18 2.87 30.45 -17.92
N GLU A 19 3.84 30.75 -17.06
CA GLU A 19 5.24 30.87 -17.47
C GLU A 19 5.88 29.48 -17.62
N GLN A 20 6.65 29.32 -18.69
CA GLN A 20 7.46 28.13 -18.96
C GLN A 20 8.89 28.56 -19.25
N ALA A 21 9.86 27.85 -18.66
CA ALA A 21 11.27 28.09 -18.91
C ALA A 21 11.69 27.70 -20.33
N ASP A 22 11.01 26.71 -20.91
CA ASP A 22 11.14 26.30 -22.31
C ASP A 22 9.80 26.44 -23.03
N VAL A 23 9.78 27.26 -24.09
CA VAL A 23 8.58 27.51 -24.92
C VAL A 23 8.53 26.52 -26.11
N SER A 24 9.48 25.59 -26.20
CA SER A 24 9.50 24.59 -27.25
C SER A 24 8.35 23.60 -27.06
N THR A 25 7.50 23.46 -28.08
CA THR A 25 6.40 22.48 -28.10
C THR A 25 6.87 21.03 -28.24
N THR A 26 8.17 20.76 -28.07
CA THR A 26 8.69 19.39 -28.02
C THR A 26 8.23 18.73 -26.73
N ARG A 27 7.50 17.63 -26.86
CA ARG A 27 6.82 16.84 -25.81
C ARG A 27 7.71 16.37 -24.63
N GLN A 28 8.98 16.76 -24.56
CA GLN A 28 9.93 16.30 -23.56
C GLN A 28 9.81 17.08 -22.23
N PHE A 29 9.34 18.34 -22.23
CA PHE A 29 9.19 19.16 -21.01
C PHE A 29 7.86 19.97 -20.96
N GLY A 30 6.82 19.52 -21.65
CA GLY A 30 5.52 20.23 -21.72
C GLY A 30 4.66 20.10 -20.46
N GLY A 31 3.91 21.16 -20.11
CA GLY A 31 2.95 21.19 -18.99
C GLY A 31 2.13 22.49 -18.97
N THR A 32 1.17 22.68 -18.07
CA THR A 32 0.33 23.90 -18.04
C THR A 32 1.05 25.15 -17.50
N GLY A 33 2.26 25.00 -16.95
CA GLY A 33 2.97 26.09 -16.27
C GLY A 33 2.31 26.52 -14.94
N LEU A 34 1.33 25.77 -14.45
CA LEU A 34 0.57 26.14 -13.25
C LEU A 34 1.15 25.58 -11.95
N GLY A 35 1.91 24.49 -12.00
CA GLY A 35 2.39 23.78 -10.80
C GLY A 35 3.14 24.70 -9.83
N LEU A 36 4.17 25.40 -10.30
CA LEU A 36 4.96 26.31 -9.46
C LEU A 36 4.16 27.53 -8.98
N THR A 37 3.16 27.97 -9.76
CA THR A 37 2.24 29.04 -9.33
C THR A 37 1.34 28.56 -8.18
N ILE A 38 0.81 27.34 -8.27
CA ILE A 38 -0.01 26.73 -7.21
C ILE A 38 0.83 26.56 -5.95
N THR A 39 2.04 26.01 -6.07
CA THR A 39 2.97 25.85 -4.94
C THR A 39 3.31 27.20 -4.32
N ALA A 40 3.58 28.24 -5.11
CA ALA A 40 3.85 29.58 -4.58
C ALA A 40 2.67 30.16 -3.80
N ARG A 41 1.43 29.94 -4.26
CA ARG A 41 0.21 30.35 -3.55
C ARG A 41 0.03 29.60 -2.23
N LEU A 42 0.25 28.28 -2.23
CA LEU A 42 0.17 27.46 -1.02
C LEU A 42 1.20 27.88 0.03
N VAL A 43 2.46 28.04 -0.39
CA VAL A 43 3.54 28.51 0.49
C VAL A 43 3.22 29.89 1.07
N THR A 44 2.68 30.80 0.26
CA THR A 44 2.24 32.13 0.74
C THR A 44 1.10 32.01 1.76
N ALA A 45 0.14 31.10 1.53
CA ALA A 45 -0.95 30.83 2.47
C ALA A 45 -0.47 30.21 3.79
N MET A 46 0.67 29.53 3.77
CA MET A 46 1.37 29.01 4.96
C MET A 46 2.36 30.03 5.57
N GLU A 47 2.21 31.33 5.25
CA GLU A 47 3.09 32.42 5.73
C GLU A 47 4.58 32.18 5.40
N GLY A 48 4.83 31.50 4.29
CA GLY A 48 6.14 31.10 3.83
C GLY A 48 6.66 31.87 2.62
N ARG A 49 7.88 31.53 2.19
CA ARG A 49 8.52 32.02 0.96
C ARG A 49 9.00 30.85 0.13
N ILE A 50 8.89 30.93 -1.20
CA ILE A 50 9.47 29.96 -2.15
C ILE A 50 10.54 30.65 -3.03
N TRP A 51 11.60 29.92 -3.40
CA TRP A 51 12.64 30.36 -4.35
C TRP A 51 13.33 29.16 -5.01
N VAL A 52 14.17 29.44 -6.01
CA VAL A 52 14.94 28.42 -6.73
C VAL A 52 16.38 28.89 -6.91
N ASP A 53 17.31 27.97 -6.70
CA ASP A 53 18.73 28.09 -7.02
C ASP A 53 19.03 27.11 -8.15
N SER A 54 19.43 27.60 -9.32
CA SER A 54 19.59 26.75 -10.50
C SER A 54 20.68 27.27 -11.43
N GLU A 55 21.40 26.34 -12.06
CA GLU A 55 22.43 26.62 -13.06
C GLU A 55 22.19 25.73 -14.28
N LEU A 56 22.18 26.33 -15.47
CA LEU A 56 21.91 25.64 -16.72
C LEU A 56 22.94 24.53 -16.97
N GLY A 57 22.46 23.32 -17.22
CA GLY A 57 23.27 22.12 -17.43
C GLY A 57 23.73 21.42 -16.15
N GLN A 58 23.47 21.98 -14.96
CA GLN A 58 23.91 21.42 -13.67
C GLN A 58 22.74 20.95 -12.80
N GLY A 59 21.57 21.55 -12.96
CA GLY A 59 20.36 21.16 -12.23
C GLY A 59 19.74 22.31 -11.45
N SER A 60 18.79 21.98 -10.56
CA SER A 60 18.01 22.96 -9.79
C SER A 60 17.71 22.47 -8.37
N THR A 61 17.70 23.41 -7.43
CA THR A 61 17.25 23.23 -6.05
C THR A 61 16.11 24.21 -5.79
N PHE A 62 14.92 23.68 -5.51
CA PHE A 62 13.76 24.48 -5.13
C PHE A 62 13.62 24.47 -3.61
N ASN A 63 13.40 25.64 -3.02
CA ASN A 63 13.37 25.83 -1.59
C ASN A 63 12.09 26.54 -1.19
N PHE A 64 11.52 26.19 -0.03
CA PHE A 64 10.44 26.96 0.57
C PHE A 64 10.51 26.96 2.10
N THR A 65 9.85 27.94 2.71
CA THR A 65 9.54 27.97 4.14
C THR A 65 8.04 27.84 4.35
N ALA A 66 7.61 27.38 5.52
CA ALA A 66 6.20 27.34 5.93
C ALA A 66 6.12 27.43 7.46
N THR A 67 5.07 28.07 7.96
CA THR A 67 4.83 28.27 9.40
C THR A 67 3.75 27.31 9.88
N PHE A 68 4.03 26.55 10.94
CA PHE A 68 3.09 25.63 11.55
C PHE A 68 3.01 25.81 13.06
N PRO A 69 1.83 25.65 13.68
CA PRO A 69 1.73 25.50 15.12
C PRO A 69 2.38 24.19 15.55
N ILE A 70 3.10 24.22 16.68
CA ILE A 70 3.65 23.01 17.29
C ILE A 70 2.47 22.26 17.93
N GLY A 71 2.17 21.07 17.43
CA GLY A 71 1.15 20.22 18.02
C GLY A 71 1.53 19.81 19.45
N SER A 72 0.62 19.98 20.39
CA SER A 72 0.73 19.36 21.71
C SER A 72 0.52 17.86 21.56
N ALA A 73 1.59 17.07 21.66
CA ALA A 73 1.46 15.63 21.76
C ALA A 73 0.57 15.30 22.98
N PRO A 74 -0.42 14.39 22.87
CA PRO A 74 -1.07 13.86 24.06
C PRO A 74 -0.01 13.24 24.96
N SER A 75 0.07 13.75 26.19
CA SER A 75 1.10 13.45 27.20
C SER A 75 1.02 12.03 27.79
N ASP A 76 0.15 11.16 27.25
CA ASP A 76 -0.13 9.83 27.82
C ASP A 76 0.16 8.66 26.87
N VAL A 77 0.81 8.91 25.73
CA VAL A 77 1.56 7.83 25.08
C VAL A 77 2.91 7.84 25.77
N GLU A 78 3.20 6.82 26.58
CA GLU A 78 4.59 6.40 26.80
C GLU A 78 5.15 6.15 25.40
N LEU A 79 5.70 7.20 24.78
CA LEU A 79 6.61 7.07 23.66
C LEU A 79 7.74 6.26 24.28
N LEU A 80 7.71 4.94 24.06
CA LEU A 80 8.90 4.11 24.12
C LEU A 80 9.94 4.93 23.36
N GLU A 81 10.90 5.51 24.10
CA GLU A 81 11.95 6.32 23.49
C GLU A 81 12.49 5.47 22.34
N PRO A 82 12.47 5.97 21.09
CA PRO A 82 12.92 5.17 19.97
C PRO A 82 14.31 4.64 20.32
N PRO A 83 14.56 3.32 20.14
CA PRO A 83 15.78 2.70 20.61
C PRO A 83 16.99 3.49 20.11
N ASP A 84 17.99 3.70 20.97
CA ASP A 84 19.19 4.45 20.59
C ASP A 84 19.93 3.73 19.45
N LEU A 85 19.78 4.24 18.23
CA LEU A 85 20.39 3.68 17.03
C LEU A 85 21.85 4.10 16.85
N SER A 86 22.40 4.96 17.73
CA SER A 86 23.76 5.51 17.60
C SER A 86 24.87 4.46 17.64
N GLN A 87 24.58 3.29 18.22
CA GLN A 87 25.51 2.18 18.33
C GLN A 87 25.32 1.11 17.25
N VAL A 88 24.39 1.30 16.32
CA VAL A 88 24.03 0.32 15.28
C VAL A 88 24.77 0.67 13.99
N PRO A 89 25.90 0.00 13.67
CA PRO A 89 26.58 0.26 12.41
C PRO A 89 25.72 -0.24 11.24
N VAL A 90 25.66 0.55 10.17
CA VAL A 90 24.91 0.23 8.95
C VAL A 90 25.86 0.18 7.76
N LEU A 91 25.74 -0.87 6.95
CA LEU A 91 26.39 -1.00 5.66
C LEU A 91 25.36 -0.85 4.54
N VAL A 92 25.46 0.24 3.78
CA VAL A 92 24.64 0.49 2.59
C VAL A 92 25.36 0.00 1.34
N VAL A 93 24.71 -0.85 0.55
CA VAL A 93 25.23 -1.43 -0.68
C VAL A 93 24.30 -1.06 -1.83
N ASP A 94 24.74 -0.18 -2.73
CA ASP A 94 23.95 0.28 -3.87
C ASP A 94 24.89 0.75 -4.96
N ASP A 95 24.69 0.36 -6.22
CA ASP A 95 25.57 0.73 -7.33
C ASP A 95 25.42 2.23 -7.70
N ASN A 96 24.27 2.83 -7.40
CA ASN A 96 23.98 4.22 -7.69
C ASN A 96 24.50 5.17 -6.58
N PRO A 97 25.42 6.10 -6.91
CA PRO A 97 26.00 7.02 -5.93
C PRO A 97 24.98 7.99 -5.30
N LEU A 98 23.90 8.33 -6.02
CA LEU A 98 22.83 9.18 -5.49
C LEU A 98 22.04 8.43 -4.41
N ASN A 99 21.67 7.17 -4.65
CA ASN A 99 20.98 6.34 -3.66
C ASN A 99 21.82 6.17 -2.40
N ARG A 100 23.12 5.87 -2.55
CA ARG A 100 24.05 5.77 -1.42
C ARG A 100 24.10 7.05 -0.60
N ARG A 101 24.10 8.22 -1.25
CA ARG A 101 24.10 9.51 -0.58
C ARG A 101 22.80 9.77 0.18
N VAL A 102 21.65 9.55 -0.46
CA VAL A 102 20.33 9.74 0.17
C VAL A 102 20.15 8.82 1.37
N LEU A 103 20.47 7.53 1.24
CA LEU A 103 20.37 6.56 2.32
C LEU A 103 21.32 6.90 3.47
N ARG A 104 22.56 7.31 3.15
CA ARG A 104 23.52 7.79 4.15
C ARG A 104 22.98 8.97 4.94
N GLU A 105 22.52 10.02 4.26
CA GLU A 105 21.99 11.23 4.91
C GLU A 105 20.78 10.89 5.81
N MET A 106 19.88 10.01 5.38
CA MET A 106 18.76 9.52 6.19
C MET A 106 19.23 8.77 7.45
N LEU A 107 20.13 7.81 7.30
CA LEU A 107 20.60 6.95 8.39
C LEU A 107 21.47 7.73 9.40
N GLU A 108 22.35 8.61 8.92
CA GLU A 108 23.17 9.49 9.75
C GLU A 108 22.30 10.51 10.52
N SER A 109 21.13 10.91 9.98
CA SER A 109 20.18 11.77 10.70
C SER A 109 19.60 11.12 11.97
N TRP A 110 19.65 9.78 12.06
CA TRP A 110 19.30 9.01 13.26
C TRP A 110 20.51 8.66 14.14
N GLY A 111 21.69 9.24 13.85
CA GLY A 111 22.92 9.03 14.60
C GLY A 111 23.65 7.72 14.31
N MET A 112 23.20 6.93 13.34
CA MET A 112 23.80 5.64 13.00
C MET A 112 25.17 5.81 12.32
N PRO A 113 26.19 4.98 12.66
CA PRO A 113 27.44 4.94 11.92
C PRO A 113 27.26 4.26 10.56
N VAL A 114 27.37 5.00 9.46
CA VAL A 114 27.09 4.49 8.10
C VAL A 114 28.36 4.29 7.27
N THR A 115 28.53 3.09 6.74
CA THR A 115 29.49 2.77 5.68
C THR A 115 28.72 2.52 4.38
N THR A 116 29.22 3.04 3.25
CA THR A 116 28.56 2.85 1.95
C THR A 116 29.54 2.24 0.96
N VAL A 117 29.11 1.24 0.19
CA VAL A 117 29.91 0.57 -0.85
C VAL A 117 29.08 0.39 -2.12
N GLU A 118 29.73 0.18 -3.26
CA GLU A 118 29.05 0.21 -4.56
C GLU A 118 28.60 -1.16 -5.09
N GLY A 119 28.96 -2.26 -4.43
CA GLY A 119 28.57 -3.59 -4.87
C GLY A 119 28.91 -4.71 -3.88
N GLY A 120 28.42 -5.92 -4.18
CA GLY A 120 28.45 -7.06 -3.25
C GLY A 120 29.86 -7.47 -2.80
N LYS A 121 30.86 -7.43 -3.68
CA LYS A 121 32.24 -7.81 -3.30
C LYS A 121 32.84 -6.87 -2.25
N GLN A 122 32.69 -5.56 -2.45
CA GLN A 122 33.14 -4.55 -1.49
C GLN A 122 32.34 -4.62 -0.18
N ALA A 123 31.07 -5.01 -0.26
CA ALA A 123 30.26 -5.27 0.93
C ALA A 123 30.86 -6.41 1.77
N LEU A 124 31.29 -7.50 1.16
CA LEU A 124 31.96 -8.58 1.88
C LEU A 124 33.24 -8.11 2.55
N ASP A 125 34.08 -7.33 1.87
CA ASP A 125 35.31 -6.79 2.45
C ASP A 125 35.01 -5.87 3.65
N ALA A 126 34.08 -4.92 3.49
CA ALA A 126 33.66 -4.01 4.55
C ALA A 126 33.02 -4.74 5.75
N MET A 127 32.24 -5.80 5.50
CA MET A 127 31.68 -6.65 6.56
C MET A 127 32.77 -7.29 7.43
N HIS A 128 33.85 -7.78 6.82
CA HIS A 128 34.96 -8.36 7.58
C HIS A 128 35.68 -7.32 8.44
N GLU A 129 35.90 -6.12 7.90
CA GLU A 129 36.51 -5.00 8.65
C GLU A 129 35.64 -4.59 9.83
N ILE A 130 34.34 -4.34 9.61
CA ILE A 130 33.39 -3.93 10.67
C ILE A 130 33.31 -4.99 11.77
N VAL A 131 33.26 -6.27 11.41
CA VAL A 131 33.21 -7.37 12.40
C VAL A 131 34.53 -7.54 13.14
N ALA A 132 35.67 -7.29 12.49
CA ALA A 132 36.97 -7.33 13.15
C ALA A 132 37.13 -6.20 14.17
N GLU A 133 36.61 -5.00 13.86
CA GLU A 133 36.70 -3.83 14.74
C GLU A 133 35.67 -3.85 15.88
N ARG A 134 34.41 -4.19 15.58
CA ARG A 134 33.28 -4.05 16.52
C ARG A 134 32.80 -5.36 17.13
N GLY A 135 33.26 -6.51 16.61
CA GLY A 135 32.88 -7.83 17.09
C GLY A 135 31.48 -8.30 16.69
N LEU A 136 30.62 -7.42 16.15
CA LEU A 136 29.24 -7.70 15.72
C LEU A 136 29.03 -7.26 14.26
N PRO A 137 28.22 -8.00 13.47
CA PRO A 137 27.90 -7.61 12.10
C PRO A 137 27.02 -6.36 12.07
N PRO A 138 27.19 -5.47 11.07
CA PRO A 138 26.31 -4.32 10.88
C PRO A 138 24.94 -4.75 10.35
N LEU A 139 23.97 -3.85 10.46
CA LEU A 139 22.75 -3.92 9.66
C LEU A 139 23.12 -3.66 8.19
N VAL A 140 22.69 -4.52 7.28
CA VAL A 140 22.93 -4.33 5.83
C VAL A 140 21.67 -3.79 5.17
N VAL A 141 21.81 -2.71 4.40
CA VAL A 141 20.77 -2.18 3.52
C VAL A 141 21.29 -2.32 2.08
N SER A 142 20.76 -3.28 1.32
CA SER A 142 21.31 -3.65 0.01
C SER A 142 20.30 -3.44 -1.10
N ASP A 143 20.72 -2.84 -2.20
CA ASP A 143 19.99 -2.93 -3.46
C ASP A 143 20.00 -4.36 -4.00
N VAL A 144 18.92 -4.72 -4.70
CA VAL A 144 18.82 -6.00 -5.43
C VAL A 144 19.66 -5.96 -6.70
N ASN A 145 19.58 -4.88 -7.48
CA ASN A 145 20.09 -4.83 -8.85
C ASN A 145 21.49 -4.21 -8.91
N MET A 146 22.50 -4.97 -8.51
CA MET A 146 23.90 -4.53 -8.58
C MET A 146 24.68 -5.32 -9.65
N PRO A 147 25.65 -4.70 -10.36
CA PRO A 147 26.52 -5.41 -11.29
C PRO A 147 27.41 -6.45 -10.59
N GLU A 148 27.81 -7.47 -11.34
CA GLU A 148 28.69 -8.59 -10.94
C GLU A 148 28.11 -9.51 -9.86
N MET A 149 27.77 -8.96 -8.69
CA MET A 149 27.15 -9.66 -7.58
C MET A 149 25.91 -8.89 -7.14
N ASP A 150 24.75 -9.49 -7.40
CA ASP A 150 23.45 -8.91 -7.05
C ASP A 150 23.17 -9.04 -5.53
N GLY A 151 22.15 -8.34 -5.04
CA GLY A 151 21.84 -8.31 -3.60
C GLY A 151 21.48 -9.68 -3.03
N PHE A 152 20.86 -10.55 -3.84
CA PHE A 152 20.51 -11.91 -3.42
C PHE A 152 21.74 -12.82 -3.34
N GLU A 153 22.67 -12.70 -4.29
CA GLU A 153 23.95 -13.42 -4.29
C GLU A 153 24.84 -12.99 -3.12
N LEU A 154 24.84 -11.69 -2.79
CA LEU A 154 25.47 -11.16 -1.58
C LEU A 154 24.89 -11.85 -0.33
N VAL A 155 23.56 -11.87 -0.17
CA VAL A 155 22.91 -12.51 0.98
C VAL A 155 23.24 -14.00 1.04
N ARG A 156 23.14 -14.73 -0.07
CA ARG A 156 23.52 -16.16 -0.14
C ARG A 156 24.93 -16.38 0.38
N THR A 157 25.86 -15.54 -0.06
CA THR A 157 27.26 -15.61 0.35
C THR A 157 27.39 -15.38 1.86
N LEU A 158 26.75 -14.34 2.40
CA LEU A 158 26.75 -14.07 3.85
C LEU A 158 26.17 -15.22 4.68
N ARG A 159 25.10 -15.87 4.20
CA ARG A 159 24.48 -17.01 4.89
C ARG A 159 25.38 -18.25 4.95
N THR A 160 26.35 -18.40 4.06
CA THR A 160 27.36 -19.50 4.13
C THR A 160 28.45 -19.25 5.16
N MET A 161 28.63 -18.02 5.63
CA MET A 161 29.72 -17.64 6.54
C MET A 161 29.23 -17.67 7.99
N SER A 162 29.78 -18.58 8.82
CA SER A 162 29.27 -18.86 10.18
C SER A 162 29.15 -17.61 11.08
N ARG A 163 30.04 -16.63 10.90
CA ARG A 163 30.07 -15.39 11.70
C ARG A 163 29.15 -14.27 11.16
N LEU A 164 28.74 -14.36 9.89
CA LEU A 164 27.89 -13.37 9.21
C LEU A 164 26.50 -13.93 8.89
N ARG A 165 26.25 -15.20 9.21
CA ARG A 165 25.01 -15.90 8.88
C ARG A 165 23.76 -15.21 9.43
N GLU A 166 23.84 -14.66 10.63
CA GLU A 166 22.72 -13.99 11.31
C GLU A 166 22.67 -12.47 11.06
N THR A 167 23.44 -11.97 10.08
CA THR A 167 23.42 -10.55 9.71
C THR A 167 21.99 -10.13 9.36
N ALA A 168 21.51 -9.04 9.98
CA ALA A 168 20.24 -8.43 9.66
C ALA A 168 20.36 -7.70 8.31
N ILE A 169 19.40 -7.93 7.41
CA ILE A 169 19.45 -7.40 6.04
C ILE A 169 18.08 -6.81 5.68
N ILE A 170 18.09 -5.60 5.15
CA ILE A 170 16.97 -4.91 4.51
C ILE A 170 17.27 -4.84 3.01
N MET A 171 16.42 -5.45 2.18
CA MET A 171 16.57 -5.45 0.72
C MET A 171 15.79 -4.31 0.08
N LEU A 172 16.41 -3.59 -0.85
CA LEU A 172 15.78 -2.52 -1.63
C LEU A 172 15.57 -2.98 -3.07
N THR A 173 14.34 -2.97 -3.57
CA THR A 173 14.00 -3.33 -4.95
C THR A 173 13.51 -2.12 -5.75
N SER A 174 13.98 -1.98 -6.99
CA SER A 174 13.60 -0.89 -7.91
C SER A 174 12.33 -1.19 -8.72
N GLY A 175 11.69 -2.33 -8.47
CA GLY A 175 10.45 -2.78 -9.11
C GLY A 175 10.25 -4.26 -8.79
N GLY A 176 9.12 -4.60 -8.17
CA GLY A 176 8.84 -5.96 -7.69
C GLY A 176 8.83 -6.98 -8.83
N ARG A 177 9.98 -7.61 -9.11
CA ARG A 177 10.06 -8.71 -10.06
C ARG A 177 9.37 -9.93 -9.44
N GLN A 178 8.61 -10.64 -10.27
CA GLN A 178 7.99 -11.90 -9.89
C GLN A 178 9.06 -12.86 -9.33
N GLY A 179 8.92 -13.26 -8.07
CA GLY A 179 9.85 -14.15 -7.37
C GLY A 179 10.85 -13.49 -6.40
N ASP A 180 10.97 -12.16 -6.36
CA ASP A 180 11.87 -11.48 -5.40
C ASP A 180 11.46 -11.72 -3.94
N ILE A 181 10.14 -11.75 -3.67
CA ILE A 181 9.60 -12.05 -2.33
C ILE A 181 9.91 -13.50 -1.94
N ALA A 182 9.71 -14.46 -2.85
CA ALA A 182 10.03 -15.86 -2.62
C ALA A 182 11.54 -16.06 -2.34
N ARG A 183 12.42 -15.37 -3.08
CA ARG A 183 13.86 -15.37 -2.83
C ARG A 183 14.23 -14.73 -1.49
N CYS A 184 13.55 -13.66 -1.08
CA CYS A 184 13.75 -13.08 0.25
C CYS A 184 13.41 -14.10 1.36
N GLN A 185 12.32 -14.84 1.21
CA GLN A 185 11.89 -15.89 2.14
C GLN A 185 12.90 -17.05 2.19
N GLU A 186 13.33 -17.57 1.03
CA GLU A 186 14.35 -18.64 0.95
C GLU A 186 15.67 -18.28 1.63
N LEU A 187 16.03 -16.99 1.63
CA LEU A 187 17.29 -16.48 2.15
C LEU A 187 17.20 -15.94 3.60
N GLY A 188 16.01 -16.02 4.21
CA GLY A 188 15.76 -15.51 5.56
C GLY A 188 16.00 -14.01 5.66
N ILE A 189 15.58 -13.26 4.65
CA ILE A 189 15.63 -11.79 4.63
C ILE A 189 14.35 -11.28 5.29
N ARG A 190 14.51 -10.61 6.44
CA ARG A 190 13.40 -10.21 7.32
C ARG A 190 12.66 -8.96 6.86
N SER A 191 13.26 -8.16 5.98
CA SER A 191 12.63 -6.93 5.48
C SER A 191 13.04 -6.64 4.04
N HIS A 192 12.05 -6.26 3.23
CA HIS A 192 12.26 -5.81 1.85
C HIS A 192 11.40 -4.57 1.57
N MET A 193 11.89 -3.65 0.76
CA MET A 193 11.26 -2.36 0.51
C MET A 193 11.38 -1.97 -0.97
N MET A 194 10.33 -1.32 -1.50
CA MET A 194 10.36 -0.75 -2.85
C MET A 194 10.96 0.65 -2.84
N LYS A 195 11.79 0.96 -3.84
CA LYS A 195 12.26 2.32 -4.10
C LYS A 195 11.15 3.13 -4.80
N PRO A 196 10.97 4.44 -4.51
CA PRO A 196 11.79 5.27 -3.63
C PRO A 196 11.53 4.99 -2.14
N VAL A 197 12.61 4.82 -1.38
CA VAL A 197 12.57 4.53 0.05
C VAL A 197 12.07 5.75 0.83
N LYS A 198 10.98 5.60 1.59
CA LYS A 198 10.53 6.63 2.52
C LYS A 198 11.25 6.52 3.86
N GLN A 199 11.58 7.66 4.46
CA GLN A 199 12.30 7.72 5.73
C GLN A 199 11.56 6.99 6.86
N SER A 200 10.23 7.10 6.94
CA SER A 200 9.43 6.40 7.98
C SER A 200 9.43 4.88 7.81
N GLU A 201 9.27 4.41 6.57
CA GLU A 201 9.25 2.97 6.25
C GLU A 201 10.62 2.33 6.53
N LEU A 202 11.70 3.06 6.24
CA LEU A 202 13.06 2.60 6.54
C LEU A 202 13.31 2.54 8.05
N LEU A 203 12.84 3.52 8.82
CA LEU A 203 13.00 3.54 10.28
C LEU A 203 12.27 2.35 10.93
N GLU A 204 11.04 2.07 10.52
CA GLU A 204 10.26 0.93 11.00
C GLU A 204 10.98 -0.40 10.69
N ALA A 205 11.50 -0.55 9.46
CA ALA A 205 12.27 -1.71 9.06
C ALA A 205 13.55 -1.89 9.89
N ILE A 206 14.26 -0.80 10.22
CA ILE A 206 15.45 -0.82 11.07
C ILE A 206 15.09 -1.22 12.50
N MET A 207 14.03 -0.63 13.07
CA MET A 207 13.57 -0.96 14.42
C MET A 207 13.22 -2.45 14.55
N PHE A 208 12.55 -3.00 13.54
CA PHE A 208 12.26 -4.43 13.47
C PHE A 208 13.52 -5.30 13.33
N ALA A 209 14.50 -4.84 12.55
CA ALA A 209 15.73 -5.59 12.28
C ALA A 209 16.73 -5.60 13.46
N VAL A 210 16.77 -4.53 14.26
CA VAL A 210 17.78 -4.29 15.31
C VAL A 210 17.32 -4.77 16.70
N GLY A 211 16.01 -4.75 17.01
CA GLY A 211 15.46 -5.05 18.33
C GLY A 211 15.39 -6.53 18.73
N GLY A 212 16.49 -7.29 18.65
CA GLY A 212 16.51 -8.75 18.90
C GLY A 212 16.02 -9.26 20.27
N PRO A 213 16.17 -10.57 20.51
CA PRO A 213 15.11 -11.57 20.65
C PRO A 213 14.22 -11.36 21.90
N GLY A 214 13.01 -10.84 21.69
CA GLY A 214 12.11 -10.55 22.82
C GLY A 214 10.72 -10.08 22.42
N HIS A 215 10.31 -10.32 21.17
CA HIS A 215 8.92 -10.44 20.80
C HIS A 215 8.88 -11.61 19.82
N VAL A 216 8.62 -12.80 20.35
CA VAL A 216 7.96 -13.84 19.56
C VAL A 216 6.57 -13.28 19.29
N VAL A 217 6.44 -12.44 18.27
CA VAL A 217 5.30 -12.60 17.39
C VAL A 217 5.78 -13.73 16.51
N GLU A 218 5.26 -14.93 16.75
CA GLU A 218 5.38 -15.99 15.76
C GLU A 218 4.98 -15.37 14.43
N GLU A 219 5.92 -15.19 13.50
CA GLU A 219 5.55 -15.23 12.11
C GLU A 219 4.93 -16.62 11.94
N PRO A 220 3.62 -16.75 11.62
CA PRO A 220 3.12 -18.04 11.25
C PRO A 220 3.92 -18.41 10.01
N ASP A 221 4.63 -19.52 10.16
CA ASP A 221 5.22 -20.30 9.10
C ASP A 221 4.41 -20.18 7.81
N SER A 222 5.10 -20.25 6.68
CA SER A 222 4.53 -20.57 5.37
C SER A 222 3.73 -21.89 5.31
N GLY A 223 3.31 -22.45 6.45
CA GLY A 223 2.24 -23.42 6.57
C GLY A 223 0.88 -22.76 6.32
N GLU A 224 -0.03 -23.54 5.79
CA GLU A 224 -1.47 -23.24 5.77
C GLU A 224 -1.85 -22.49 7.06
N PHE A 225 -2.51 -21.34 6.95
CA PHE A 225 -3.05 -20.60 8.10
C PHE A 225 -3.88 -21.60 8.92
N GLN A 226 -3.27 -22.21 9.94
CA GLN A 226 -3.97 -23.14 10.81
C GLN A 226 -4.98 -22.29 11.57
N ASN A 227 -6.25 -22.70 11.54
CA ASN A 227 -7.37 -22.06 12.25
C ASN A 227 -7.09 -21.95 13.75
N THR A 228 -6.30 -20.95 14.14
CA THR A 228 -6.00 -20.59 15.53
C THR A 228 -6.85 -19.42 16.01
N LEU A 229 -7.46 -18.67 15.08
CA LEU A 229 -8.45 -17.66 15.45
C LEU A 229 -9.76 -18.37 15.85
N PRO A 230 -10.35 -18.07 17.02
CA PRO A 230 -11.71 -18.50 17.31
C PRO A 230 -12.67 -18.05 16.20
N SER A 231 -13.70 -18.86 15.92
CA SER A 231 -14.78 -18.47 15.01
C SER A 231 -15.40 -17.18 15.52
N LEU A 232 -15.48 -16.17 14.66
CA LEU A 232 -16.08 -14.87 14.95
C LEU A 232 -17.34 -14.73 14.12
N ASP A 233 -18.36 -14.09 14.67
CA ASP A 233 -19.53 -13.62 13.93
C ASP A 233 -19.23 -12.22 13.37
N ILE A 234 -18.90 -12.16 12.08
CA ILE A 234 -18.43 -10.96 11.38
C ILE A 234 -19.57 -10.36 10.56
N LEU A 235 -19.81 -9.05 10.73
CA LEU A 235 -20.63 -8.26 9.82
C LEU A 235 -19.72 -7.60 8.77
N LEU A 236 -19.87 -7.99 7.50
CA LEU A 236 -19.15 -7.43 6.37
C LEU A 236 -20.06 -6.46 5.60
N ALA A 237 -19.78 -5.17 5.69
CA ALA A 237 -20.45 -4.13 4.92
C ALA A 237 -19.60 -3.74 3.70
N GLU A 238 -20.04 -4.11 2.50
CA GLU A 238 -19.33 -3.89 1.22
C GLU A 238 -20.37 -3.80 0.10
N ASP A 239 -20.25 -2.85 -0.83
CA ASP A 239 -21.22 -2.68 -1.92
C ASP A 239 -20.88 -3.48 -3.19
N GLY A 240 -19.60 -3.77 -3.44
CA GLY A 240 -19.12 -4.51 -4.61
C GLY A 240 -19.22 -6.03 -4.46
N ARG A 241 -19.93 -6.71 -5.36
CA ARG A 241 -20.18 -8.16 -5.29
C ARG A 241 -18.91 -8.99 -5.37
N ALA A 242 -17.98 -8.60 -6.24
CA ALA A 242 -16.68 -9.25 -6.36
C ALA A 242 -15.87 -9.16 -5.04
N ASN A 243 -15.92 -8.01 -4.37
CA ASN A 243 -15.23 -7.77 -3.10
C ASN A 243 -15.90 -8.53 -1.95
N GLN A 244 -17.24 -8.53 -1.89
CA GLN A 244 -18.00 -9.33 -0.93
C GLN A 244 -17.62 -10.82 -1.03
N ARG A 245 -17.56 -11.36 -2.25
CA ARG A 245 -17.20 -12.75 -2.54
C ARG A 245 -15.79 -13.07 -2.03
N LEU A 246 -14.81 -12.22 -2.35
CA LEU A 246 -13.42 -12.37 -1.94
C LEU A 246 -13.27 -12.35 -0.42
N ALA A 247 -13.77 -11.29 0.24
CA ALA A 247 -13.65 -11.13 1.67
C ALA A 247 -14.38 -12.26 2.42
N ARG A 248 -15.60 -12.61 2.00
CA ARG A 248 -16.35 -13.74 2.58
C ARG A 248 -15.61 -15.06 2.44
N ALA A 249 -15.10 -15.38 1.25
CA ALA A 249 -14.38 -16.64 1.03
C ALA A 249 -13.11 -16.75 1.89
N LEU A 250 -12.37 -15.65 2.06
CA LEU A 250 -11.20 -15.62 2.95
C LEU A 250 -11.58 -15.86 4.41
N LEU A 251 -12.62 -15.18 4.90
CA LEU A 251 -13.09 -15.26 6.29
C LEU A 251 -13.73 -16.62 6.61
N GLU A 252 -14.56 -17.16 5.73
CA GLU A 252 -15.17 -18.50 5.90
C GLU A 252 -14.11 -19.60 5.84
N LYS A 253 -13.08 -19.46 4.99
CA LYS A 253 -11.92 -20.37 4.95
C LYS A 253 -11.15 -20.40 6.26
N TRP A 254 -11.16 -19.30 7.03
CA TRP A 254 -10.59 -19.22 8.37
C TRP A 254 -11.55 -19.64 9.49
N GLY A 255 -12.75 -20.11 9.14
CA GLY A 255 -13.74 -20.62 10.09
C GLY A 255 -14.61 -19.55 10.76
N HIS A 256 -14.63 -18.31 10.26
CA HIS A 256 -15.55 -17.28 10.74
C HIS A 256 -16.93 -17.39 10.08
N GLN A 257 -17.96 -16.92 10.76
CA GLN A 257 -19.29 -16.73 10.18
C GLN A 257 -19.40 -15.31 9.64
N VAL A 258 -19.85 -15.16 8.39
CA VAL A 258 -19.92 -13.86 7.73
C VAL A 258 -21.36 -13.53 7.38
N THR A 259 -21.83 -12.36 7.82
CA THR A 259 -23.09 -11.77 7.38
C THR A 259 -22.78 -10.58 6.49
N ILE A 260 -23.35 -10.55 5.28
CA ILE A 260 -23.13 -9.47 4.32
C ILE A 260 -24.20 -8.39 4.51
N ALA A 261 -23.77 -7.13 4.52
CA ALA A 261 -24.59 -5.95 4.35
C ALA A 261 -24.18 -5.22 3.06
N GLU A 262 -25.13 -4.95 2.17
CA GLU A 262 -24.84 -4.34 0.86
C GLU A 262 -24.65 -2.81 0.93
N ASN A 263 -24.84 -2.20 2.11
CA ASN A 263 -24.57 -0.78 2.39
C ASN A 263 -24.53 -0.50 3.90
N GLY A 264 -24.14 0.71 4.29
CA GLY A 264 -24.04 1.13 5.69
C GLY A 264 -25.36 1.12 6.46
N GLN A 265 -26.49 1.35 5.79
CA GLN A 265 -27.82 1.36 6.42
C GLN A 265 -28.23 -0.05 6.83
N ILE A 266 -28.07 -1.02 5.92
CA ILE A 266 -28.31 -2.45 6.21
C ILE A 266 -27.34 -2.93 7.30
N ALA A 267 -26.08 -2.48 7.26
CA ALA A 267 -25.10 -2.83 8.29
C ALA A 267 -25.53 -2.34 9.68
N PHE A 268 -25.99 -1.09 9.77
CA PHE A 268 -26.52 -0.52 11.01
C PHE A 268 -27.75 -1.27 11.52
N GLU A 269 -28.71 -1.59 10.64
CA GLU A 269 -29.92 -2.35 10.99
C GLU A 269 -29.59 -3.76 11.52
N LEU A 270 -28.76 -4.51 10.79
CA LEU A 270 -28.36 -5.85 11.21
C LEU A 270 -27.62 -5.84 12.55
N TRP A 271 -26.73 -4.86 12.77
CA TRP A 271 -26.01 -4.70 14.03
C TRP A 271 -26.95 -4.37 15.21
N GLN A 272 -28.08 -3.70 14.97
CA GLN A 272 -29.07 -3.44 16.01
C GLN A 272 -29.88 -4.68 16.39
N GLU A 273 -30.16 -5.55 15.42
CA GLU A 273 -30.98 -6.75 15.57
C GLU A 273 -30.27 -7.86 16.34
N ARG A 274 -28.95 -8.02 16.16
CA ARG A 274 -28.16 -9.06 16.81
C ARG A 274 -26.71 -8.63 17.06
N PRO A 275 -26.04 -9.21 18.07
CA PRO A 275 -24.63 -8.93 18.31
C PRO A 275 -23.75 -9.51 17.19
N PHE A 276 -22.65 -8.81 16.93
CA PHE A 276 -21.52 -9.27 16.12
C PHE A 276 -20.24 -9.08 16.93
N ASP A 277 -19.25 -9.94 16.70
CA ASP A 277 -17.94 -9.82 17.35
C ASP A 277 -17.11 -8.71 16.72
N ILE A 278 -17.28 -8.47 15.43
CA ILE A 278 -16.57 -7.44 14.68
C ILE A 278 -17.31 -7.02 13.41
N ILE A 279 -17.13 -5.76 13.01
CA ILE A 279 -17.66 -5.21 11.77
C ILE A 279 -16.48 -4.85 10.85
N LEU A 280 -16.49 -5.39 9.63
CA LEU A 280 -15.65 -4.92 8.53
C LEU A 280 -16.47 -3.94 7.70
N MET A 281 -16.08 -2.66 7.70
CA MET A 281 -16.89 -1.56 7.16
C MET A 281 -16.21 -0.91 5.96
N ASP A 282 -16.76 -1.09 4.77
CA ASP A 282 -16.36 -0.29 3.63
C ASP A 282 -16.65 1.19 3.86
N VAL A 283 -15.65 2.04 3.61
CA VAL A 283 -15.78 3.48 3.79
C VAL A 283 -16.72 4.08 2.74
N GLN A 284 -16.72 3.57 1.50
CA GLN A 284 -17.47 4.16 0.39
C GLN A 284 -18.59 3.23 -0.08
N MET A 285 -19.78 3.43 0.45
CA MET A 285 -20.98 2.66 0.10
C MET A 285 -22.15 3.60 -0.27
N PRO A 286 -23.12 3.15 -1.08
CA PRO A 286 -24.33 3.92 -1.40
C PRO A 286 -25.28 3.96 -0.19
N VAL A 287 -26.29 4.84 -0.26
CA VAL A 287 -27.34 5.05 0.77
C VAL A 287 -26.82 5.64 2.08
N MET A 288 -25.90 4.95 2.73
CA MET A 288 -25.20 5.37 3.94
C MET A 288 -23.75 4.90 3.82
N ASP A 289 -22.81 5.84 3.90
CA ASP A 289 -21.39 5.52 3.81
C ASP A 289 -20.82 4.97 5.13
N GLY A 290 -19.60 4.45 5.10
CA GLY A 290 -19.00 3.79 6.27
C GLY A 290 -18.76 4.74 7.45
N PHE A 291 -18.55 6.04 7.18
CA PHE A 291 -18.39 7.05 8.24
C PHE A 291 -19.74 7.39 8.89
N GLU A 292 -20.78 7.55 8.08
CA GLU A 292 -22.16 7.76 8.55
C GLU A 292 -22.64 6.56 9.38
N ALA A 293 -22.41 5.34 8.89
CA ALA A 293 -22.76 4.11 9.59
C ALA A 293 -22.01 3.97 10.92
N THR A 294 -20.69 4.21 10.92
CA THR A 294 -19.88 4.18 12.15
C THR A 294 -20.38 5.19 13.16
N SER A 295 -20.66 6.43 12.73
CA SER A 295 -21.18 7.48 13.61
C SER A 295 -22.51 7.08 14.26
N ALA A 296 -23.43 6.51 13.47
CA ALA A 296 -24.71 6.01 13.97
C ALA A 296 -24.55 4.87 14.98
N ILE A 297 -23.65 3.92 14.71
CA ILE A 297 -23.31 2.83 15.64
C ILE A 297 -22.78 3.40 16.95
N ARG A 298 -21.77 4.30 16.90
CA ARG A 298 -21.16 4.88 18.11
C ARG A 298 -22.15 5.67 18.97
N GLU A 299 -23.12 6.35 18.38
CA GLU A 299 -24.17 7.07 19.12
C GLU A 299 -25.09 6.13 19.91
N VAL A 300 -25.35 4.93 19.37
CA VAL A 300 -26.15 3.92 20.06
C VAL A 300 -25.31 3.21 21.14
N GLU A 301 -24.05 2.90 20.84
CA GLU A 301 -23.12 2.28 21.79
C GLU A 301 -22.87 3.16 23.02
N SER A 302 -22.76 4.48 22.84
CA SER A 302 -22.58 5.41 23.97
C SER A 302 -23.75 5.35 24.97
N LYS A 303 -24.93 4.89 24.54
CA LYS A 303 -26.12 4.70 25.37
C LYS A 303 -26.22 3.28 25.93
N ARG A 304 -25.71 2.27 25.21
CA ARG A 304 -25.77 0.84 25.59
C ARG A 304 -24.59 0.38 26.46
N GLY A 305 -23.44 1.06 26.39
CA GLY A 305 -22.23 0.70 27.15
C GLY A 305 -21.45 -0.51 26.62
N THR A 306 -21.85 -1.06 25.48
CA THR A 306 -21.15 -2.15 24.77
C THR A 306 -20.62 -1.63 23.45
N ARG A 307 -19.33 -1.87 23.17
CA ARG A 307 -18.65 -1.43 21.95
C ARG A 307 -18.31 -2.64 21.08
N THR A 308 -18.75 -2.64 19.84
CA THR A 308 -18.35 -3.60 18.81
C THR A 308 -17.16 -3.02 18.03
N PRO A 309 -16.05 -3.77 17.87
CA PRO A 309 -14.95 -3.36 17.01
C PRO A 309 -15.39 -3.11 15.56
N ILE A 310 -14.92 -2.01 14.97
CA ILE A 310 -15.16 -1.64 13.56
C ILE A 310 -13.81 -1.45 12.87
N ILE A 311 -13.52 -2.27 11.87
CA ILE A 311 -12.34 -2.14 11.01
C ILE A 311 -12.77 -1.54 9.67
N ALA A 312 -12.18 -0.40 9.32
CA ALA A 312 -12.43 0.26 8.05
C ALA A 312 -11.83 -0.54 6.87
N MET A 313 -12.52 -0.63 5.75
CA MET A 313 -11.95 -1.11 4.49
C MET A 313 -11.83 0.07 3.53
N THR A 314 -10.60 0.52 3.24
CA THR A 314 -10.34 1.75 2.45
C THR A 314 -9.47 1.49 1.23
N ALA A 315 -9.78 2.08 0.08
CA ALA A 315 -8.93 1.99 -1.10
C ALA A 315 -7.73 2.96 -1.10
N ARG A 316 -7.58 3.80 -0.08
CA ARG A 316 -6.48 4.77 0.02
C ARG A 316 -5.68 4.49 1.30
N ALA A 317 -4.44 4.02 1.12
CA ALA A 317 -3.48 3.79 2.19
C ALA A 317 -2.57 5.02 2.43
N MET A 318 -3.05 6.23 2.11
CA MET A 318 -2.27 7.46 2.29
C MET A 318 -2.36 7.99 3.72
N LYS A 319 -1.28 8.64 4.18
CA LYS A 319 -1.19 9.32 5.47
C LYS A 319 -2.29 10.40 5.54
N GLY A 320 -3.27 10.22 6.42
CA GLY A 320 -4.48 11.06 6.52
C GLY A 320 -5.80 10.30 6.41
N ASP A 321 -5.87 9.23 5.61
CA ASP A 321 -7.12 8.44 5.51
C ASP A 321 -7.28 7.47 6.70
N ARG A 322 -6.17 6.97 7.23
CA ARG A 322 -6.14 6.28 8.54
C ARG A 322 -6.66 7.18 9.66
N GLU A 323 -6.15 8.41 9.73
CA GLU A 323 -6.53 9.40 10.75
C GLU A 323 -8.04 9.70 10.67
N LYS A 324 -8.58 9.90 9.47
CA LYS A 324 -10.03 10.08 9.28
C LYS A 324 -10.87 8.88 9.76
N CYS A 325 -10.42 7.65 9.51
CA CYS A 325 -11.13 6.45 9.97
C CYS A 325 -11.15 6.36 11.50
N LEU A 326 -10.02 6.61 12.15
CA LEU A 326 -9.89 6.60 13.61
C LEU A 326 -10.65 7.76 14.27
N ASP A 327 -10.56 8.96 13.70
CA ASP A 327 -11.29 10.15 14.17
C ASP A 327 -12.81 9.97 14.07
N ALA A 328 -13.28 9.23 13.06
CA ALA A 328 -14.68 8.85 12.92
C ALA A 328 -15.12 7.76 13.92
N GLY A 329 -14.19 7.23 14.72
CA GLY A 329 -14.44 6.26 15.78
C GLY A 329 -14.32 4.81 15.35
N MET A 330 -13.71 4.50 14.20
CA MET A 330 -13.32 3.13 13.83
C MET A 330 -12.09 2.70 14.65
N ASP A 331 -11.90 1.40 14.86
CA ASP A 331 -10.86 0.85 15.75
C ASP A 331 -9.58 0.45 15.00
N ASP A 332 -9.70 0.09 13.72
CA ASP A 332 -8.55 -0.15 12.83
C ASP A 332 -8.95 0.03 11.34
N TYR A 333 -8.04 -0.25 10.41
CA TYR A 333 -8.28 -0.22 8.97
C TYR A 333 -7.52 -1.31 8.21
N VAL A 334 -8.05 -1.68 7.05
CA VAL A 334 -7.44 -2.58 6.06
C VAL A 334 -7.52 -1.93 4.69
N SER A 335 -6.46 -2.05 3.91
CA SER A 335 -6.43 -1.50 2.56
C SER A 335 -7.17 -2.41 1.58
N LYS A 336 -7.86 -1.82 0.60
CA LYS A 336 -8.47 -2.54 -0.52
C LYS A 336 -7.50 -2.60 -1.72
N PRO A 337 -7.35 -3.74 -2.41
CA PRO A 337 -8.07 -4.99 -2.20
C PRO A 337 -7.60 -5.69 -0.93
N VAL A 338 -8.54 -6.32 -0.24
CA VAL A 338 -8.30 -6.96 1.05
C VAL A 338 -7.29 -8.09 0.88
N ARG A 339 -6.08 -7.90 1.40
CA ARG A 339 -5.02 -8.92 1.36
C ARG A 339 -5.14 -9.85 2.55
N LYS A 340 -4.96 -11.14 2.29
CA LYS A 340 -5.01 -12.21 3.30
C LYS A 340 -4.22 -11.88 4.58
N GLN A 341 -2.99 -11.38 4.45
CA GLN A 341 -2.14 -11.06 5.61
C GLN A 341 -2.60 -9.80 6.35
N GLU A 342 -3.03 -8.76 5.64
CA GLU A 342 -3.49 -7.50 6.24
C GLU A 342 -4.80 -7.71 7.01
N LEU A 343 -5.74 -8.46 6.41
CA LEU A 343 -7.01 -8.80 7.06
C LEU A 343 -6.79 -9.67 8.31
N TYR A 344 -5.93 -10.68 8.22
CA TYR A 344 -5.63 -11.54 9.37
C TYR A 344 -5.02 -10.72 10.53
N ARG A 345 -4.07 -9.82 10.23
CA ARG A 345 -3.46 -8.94 11.24
C ARG A 345 -4.46 -7.99 11.88
N ALA A 346 -5.38 -7.43 11.10
CA ALA A 346 -6.39 -6.54 11.65
C ALA A 346 -7.40 -7.29 12.55
N LEU A 347 -7.69 -8.56 12.26
CA LEU A 347 -8.59 -9.39 13.07
C LEU A 347 -7.92 -9.99 14.32
N ALA A 348 -6.61 -10.25 14.27
CA ALA A 348 -5.89 -10.96 15.34
C ALA A 348 -6.01 -10.31 16.74
N PRO A 349 -5.86 -8.98 16.92
CA PRO A 349 -6.02 -8.33 18.23
C PRO A 349 -7.41 -8.53 18.84
N PHE A 350 -8.44 -8.60 18.01
CA PHE A 350 -9.83 -8.76 18.46
C PHE A 350 -10.21 -10.23 18.72
N SER A 351 -9.38 -11.17 18.25
CA SER A 351 -9.51 -12.60 18.49
C SER A 351 -8.89 -13.08 19.81
N GLU A 352 -7.84 -12.40 20.30
CA GLU A 352 -7.12 -12.75 21.53
C GLU A 352 -7.91 -12.43 22.81
N THR A 353 -8.94 -11.59 22.72
CA THR A 353 -9.81 -11.22 23.86
C THR A 353 -10.75 -12.35 24.30
N LEU A 354 -10.79 -13.48 23.59
CA LEU A 354 -11.74 -14.58 23.83
C LEU A 354 -11.08 -15.94 24.12
N ILE A 355 -9.75 -16.01 24.26
CA ILE A 355 -9.04 -17.29 24.44
C ILE A 355 -8.86 -17.59 25.93
N ASN A 356 -9.93 -18.07 26.57
CA ASN A 356 -9.78 -18.99 27.68
C ASN A 356 -10.77 -20.15 27.51
N GLU A 357 -10.19 -21.35 27.36
CA GLU A 357 -10.78 -22.69 27.22
C GLU A 357 -10.94 -23.30 25.81
N LYS A 358 -10.03 -24.28 25.56
CA LYS A 358 -10.17 -25.58 24.87
C LYS A 358 -9.79 -25.68 23.37
N SER A 359 -8.65 -26.32 23.13
CA SER A 359 -8.31 -27.18 21.96
C SER A 359 -9.08 -28.53 22.01
N PRO A 360 -9.01 -29.50 21.05
CA PRO A 360 -8.02 -29.68 19.94
C PRO A 360 -8.49 -30.35 18.59
N MET A 361 -7.52 -30.51 17.65
CA MET A 361 -7.21 -31.67 16.74
C MET A 361 -7.58 -31.73 15.22
N GLU A 362 -6.50 -31.70 14.40
CA GLU A 362 -6.06 -32.50 13.21
C GLU A 362 -6.94 -32.86 11.98
N ARG A 363 -6.42 -32.63 10.75
CA ARG A 363 -6.06 -33.62 9.69
C ARG A 363 -5.46 -32.99 8.39
N SER A 364 -4.94 -33.84 7.49
CA SER A 364 -3.77 -33.74 6.58
C SER A 364 -3.97 -33.51 5.05
N HIS A 365 -3.04 -32.76 4.41
CA HIS A 365 -2.31 -32.90 3.08
C HIS A 365 -3.09 -33.09 1.73
N PRO A 366 -2.46 -32.93 0.53
CA PRO A 366 -1.45 -31.97 -0.01
C PRO A 366 -1.71 -31.53 -1.50
N GLY A 367 -0.89 -30.62 -2.08
CA GLY A 367 -0.61 -30.61 -3.53
C GLY A 367 -0.19 -29.29 -4.19
N LYS A 368 1.07 -29.21 -4.64
CA LYS A 368 1.65 -28.14 -5.48
C LYS A 368 1.30 -28.35 -6.96
N SER A 369 1.12 -27.27 -7.74
CA SER A 369 1.54 -27.22 -9.15
C SER A 369 1.70 -25.78 -9.68
N GLU A 370 2.58 -25.69 -10.68
CA GLU A 370 3.31 -24.58 -11.27
C GLU A 370 2.46 -23.58 -12.11
N SER A 371 2.87 -22.31 -12.12
CA SER A 371 2.43 -21.23 -13.03
C SER A 371 3.50 -21.02 -14.12
N SER A 372 3.21 -21.23 -15.41
CA SER A 372 2.52 -20.38 -16.39
C SER A 372 3.45 -19.39 -17.12
N THR A 373 3.22 -19.17 -18.42
CA THR A 373 3.57 -17.89 -19.08
C THR A 373 2.47 -17.52 -20.07
N GLY A 374 1.79 -16.39 -19.83
CA GLY A 374 0.84 -15.78 -20.75
C GLY A 374 0.91 -14.25 -20.68
N ASN A 375 1.41 -13.62 -21.76
CA ASN A 375 1.34 -12.19 -22.02
C ASN A 375 -0.10 -11.75 -22.29
N GLY A 376 -0.79 -11.19 -21.31
CA GLY A 376 -2.15 -10.65 -21.44
C GLY A 376 -2.37 -9.38 -20.64
N ILE A 377 -3.45 -8.66 -20.94
CA ILE A 377 -3.88 -7.40 -20.28
C ILE A 377 -4.15 -7.61 -18.77
N ILE A 378 -4.48 -8.84 -18.39
CA ILE A 378 -4.73 -9.25 -17.01
C ILE A 378 -3.58 -10.14 -16.54
N ASN A 379 -3.03 -9.83 -15.36
CA ASN A 379 -2.04 -10.68 -14.71
C ASN A 379 -2.75 -11.81 -13.93
N TRP A 380 -3.11 -12.87 -14.65
CA TRP A 380 -3.81 -14.03 -14.08
C TRP A 380 -3.07 -14.70 -12.92
N PRO A 381 -1.74 -14.89 -12.96
CA PRO A 381 -0.99 -15.40 -11.82
C PRO A 381 -1.18 -14.54 -10.54
N ALA A 382 -1.08 -13.21 -10.66
CA ALA A 382 -1.27 -12.32 -9.51
C ALA A 382 -2.73 -12.28 -9.02
N ALA A 383 -3.69 -12.35 -9.95
CA ALA A 383 -5.11 -12.47 -9.61
C ALA A 383 -5.41 -13.78 -8.84
N LEU A 384 -4.78 -14.89 -9.25
CA LEU A 384 -4.88 -16.19 -8.57
C LEU A 384 -4.24 -16.15 -7.17
N GLU A 385 -3.12 -15.46 -7.00
CA GLU A 385 -2.53 -15.24 -5.67
C GLU A 385 -3.45 -14.43 -4.76
N THR A 386 -4.19 -13.46 -5.30
CA THR A 386 -5.14 -12.63 -4.52
C THR A 386 -6.27 -13.45 -3.91
N VAL A 387 -6.70 -14.53 -4.58
CA VAL A 387 -7.67 -15.50 -4.05
C VAL A 387 -7.02 -16.69 -3.33
N GLY A 388 -5.70 -16.62 -3.08
CA GLY A 388 -4.97 -17.64 -2.36
C GLY A 388 -4.82 -18.98 -3.11
N GLY A 389 -4.72 -18.93 -4.43
CA GLY A 389 -4.51 -20.11 -5.28
C GLY A 389 -5.78 -20.83 -5.73
N ASP A 390 -6.96 -20.33 -5.37
CA ASP A 390 -8.24 -20.97 -5.64
C ASP A 390 -8.79 -20.59 -7.02
N GLN A 391 -8.65 -21.49 -7.99
CA GLN A 391 -9.05 -21.26 -9.37
C GLN A 391 -10.57 -21.17 -9.54
N ASP A 392 -11.35 -21.91 -8.74
CA ASP A 392 -12.82 -21.91 -8.85
C ASP A 392 -13.38 -20.61 -8.29
N LEU A 393 -12.85 -20.14 -7.15
CA LEU A 393 -13.18 -18.83 -6.60
C LEU A 393 -12.79 -17.69 -7.56
N LEU A 394 -11.63 -17.79 -8.22
CA LEU A 394 -11.23 -16.81 -9.24
C LEU A 394 -12.23 -16.76 -10.39
N ASN A 395 -12.71 -17.92 -10.84
CA ASN A 395 -13.69 -18.02 -11.92
C ASN A 395 -15.03 -17.40 -11.50
N GLU A 396 -15.50 -17.66 -10.27
CA GLU A 396 -16.73 -17.05 -9.73
C GLU A 396 -16.62 -15.53 -9.66
N ILE A 397 -15.53 -15.00 -9.10
CA ILE A 397 -15.26 -13.55 -9.04
C ILE A 397 -15.18 -12.97 -10.45
N THR A 398 -14.59 -13.70 -11.41
CA THR A 398 -14.52 -13.28 -12.82
C THR A 398 -15.94 -13.17 -13.42
N MET A 399 -16.82 -14.13 -13.15
CA MET A 399 -18.21 -14.09 -13.61
C MET A 399 -19.00 -12.92 -13.00
N ASP A 400 -18.80 -12.61 -11.72
CA ASP A 400 -19.39 -11.43 -11.09
C ASP A 400 -18.93 -10.15 -11.79
N CYS A 401 -17.62 -10.01 -12.04
CA CYS A 401 -17.04 -8.84 -12.73
C CYS A 401 -17.63 -8.66 -14.14
N LEU A 402 -17.85 -9.75 -14.88
CA LEU A 402 -18.46 -9.73 -16.20
C LEU A 402 -19.89 -9.20 -16.21
N THR A 403 -20.57 -9.25 -15.06
CA THR A 403 -21.95 -8.78 -14.88
C THR A 403 -21.99 -7.39 -14.26
N GLU A 404 -21.13 -7.13 -13.27
CA GLU A 404 -21.10 -5.92 -12.44
C GLU A 404 -20.50 -4.72 -13.18
N ILE A 405 -19.37 -4.88 -13.88
CA ILE A 405 -18.70 -3.75 -14.57
C ILE A 405 -19.60 -3.09 -15.64
N PRO A 406 -20.32 -3.83 -16.51
CA PRO A 406 -21.25 -3.21 -17.46
C PRO A 406 -22.36 -2.41 -16.79
N GLU A 407 -22.86 -2.90 -15.65
CA GLU A 407 -23.92 -2.23 -14.89
C GLU A 407 -23.39 -0.95 -14.21
N LEU A 408 -22.19 -1.00 -13.64
CA LEU A 408 -21.51 0.19 -13.10
C LEU A 408 -21.24 1.23 -14.19
N LEU A 409 -20.83 0.82 -15.39
CA LEU A 409 -20.67 1.74 -16.52
C LEU A 409 -22.00 2.39 -16.90
N ARG A 410 -23.10 1.64 -16.92
CA ARG A 410 -24.44 2.18 -17.21
C ARG A 410 -24.87 3.19 -16.14
N GLN A 411 -24.64 2.88 -14.87
CA GLN A 411 -24.94 3.77 -13.74
C GLN A 411 -24.10 5.05 -13.82
N LEU A 412 -22.81 4.93 -14.11
CA LEU A 412 -21.90 6.06 -14.29
C LEU A 412 -22.38 7.01 -15.40
N HIS A 413 -22.83 6.48 -16.54
CA HIS A 413 -23.41 7.29 -17.61
C HIS A 413 -24.68 8.04 -17.20
N ASN A 414 -25.60 7.39 -16.49
CA ASN A 414 -26.81 8.03 -16.00
C ASN A 414 -26.47 9.13 -14.98
N ALA A 415 -25.56 8.84 -14.05
CA ALA A 415 -25.08 9.80 -13.07
C ALA A 415 -24.42 11.02 -13.73
N LEU A 416 -23.72 10.83 -14.85
CA LEU A 416 -23.17 11.94 -15.64
C LEU A 416 -24.24 12.80 -16.32
N GLN A 417 -25.36 12.23 -16.75
CA GLN A 417 -26.48 12.99 -17.31
C GLN A 417 -27.14 13.85 -16.24
N ASP A 418 -27.28 13.30 -15.03
CA ASP A 418 -27.89 13.98 -13.89
C ASP A 418 -26.91 14.88 -13.10
N SER A 419 -25.65 14.99 -13.57
CA SER A 419 -24.56 15.71 -12.87
C SER A 419 -24.34 15.25 -11.42
N ASN A 420 -24.65 14.00 -11.12
CA ASN A 420 -24.43 13.38 -9.82
C ASN A 420 -22.99 12.89 -9.68
N PHE A 421 -22.07 13.82 -9.41
CA PHE A 421 -20.63 13.53 -9.30
C PHE A 421 -20.28 12.51 -8.21
N ARG A 422 -21.05 12.46 -7.11
CA ARG A 422 -20.84 11.47 -6.04
C ARG A 422 -21.03 10.05 -6.57
N GLU A 423 -22.06 9.84 -7.38
CA GLU A 423 -22.36 8.53 -7.96
C GLU A 423 -21.38 8.14 -9.08
N VAL A 424 -20.91 9.12 -9.86
CA VAL A 424 -19.82 8.90 -10.84
C VAL A 424 -18.54 8.46 -10.14
N GLN A 425 -18.15 9.17 -9.08
CA GLN A 425 -16.99 8.85 -8.28
C GLN A 425 -17.08 7.43 -7.71
N ARG A 426 -18.25 7.07 -7.15
CA ARG A 426 -18.51 5.72 -6.61
C ARG A 426 -18.33 4.64 -7.67
N CYS A 427 -18.98 4.77 -8.82
CA CYS A 427 -18.88 3.77 -9.89
C CYS A 427 -17.43 3.60 -10.37
N ALA A 428 -16.70 4.71 -10.56
CA ALA A 428 -15.30 4.67 -10.95
C ALA A 428 -14.42 4.03 -9.86
N HIS A 429 -14.71 4.29 -8.59
CA HIS A 429 -14.02 3.68 -7.46
C HIS A 429 -14.22 2.16 -7.39
N THR A 430 -15.45 1.67 -7.54
CA THR A 430 -15.73 0.22 -7.55
C THR A 430 -15.02 -0.47 -8.72
N ILE A 431 -15.05 0.12 -9.92
CA ILE A 431 -14.32 -0.38 -11.11
C ILE A 431 -12.81 -0.42 -10.86
N LYS A 432 -12.25 0.63 -10.24
CA LYS A 432 -10.84 0.71 -9.86
C LYS A 432 -10.47 -0.38 -8.83
N GLY A 433 -11.36 -0.70 -7.90
CA GLY A 433 -11.20 -1.82 -6.97
C GLY A 433 -11.01 -3.15 -7.70
N THR A 434 -11.88 -3.44 -8.67
CA THR A 434 -11.75 -4.63 -9.52
C THR A 434 -10.44 -4.65 -10.31
N ALA A 435 -10.01 -3.50 -10.83
CA ALA A 435 -8.74 -3.39 -11.54
C ALA A 435 -7.53 -3.78 -10.67
N ARG A 436 -7.57 -3.51 -9.36
CA ARG A 436 -6.51 -3.95 -8.42
C ARG A 436 -6.48 -5.45 -8.23
N THR A 437 -7.64 -6.08 -8.06
CA THR A 437 -7.75 -7.55 -7.88
C THR A 437 -7.11 -8.31 -9.04
N TYR A 438 -7.25 -7.79 -10.26
CA TYR A 438 -6.70 -8.41 -11.47
C TYR A 438 -5.36 -7.80 -11.92
N HIS A 439 -4.80 -6.88 -11.14
CA HIS A 439 -3.55 -6.16 -11.44
C HIS A 439 -3.55 -5.55 -12.85
N ILE A 440 -4.59 -4.79 -13.17
CA ILE A 440 -4.79 -4.14 -14.47
C ILE A 440 -4.39 -2.67 -14.35
N ASP A 441 -3.10 -2.37 -14.55
CA ASP A 441 -2.52 -1.04 -14.32
C ASP A 441 -3.20 0.08 -15.14
N THR A 442 -3.55 -0.21 -16.39
CA THR A 442 -4.22 0.75 -17.28
C THR A 442 -5.64 1.08 -16.83
N LEU A 443 -6.39 0.10 -16.29
CA LEU A 443 -7.73 0.33 -15.75
C LEU A 443 -7.66 1.05 -14.40
N LEU A 444 -6.64 0.76 -13.61
CA LEU A 444 -6.35 1.46 -12.36
C LEU A 444 -6.13 2.97 -12.58
N GLU A 445 -5.34 3.34 -13.58
CA GLU A 445 -5.02 4.72 -13.92
C GLU A 445 -6.23 5.47 -14.48
N THR A 446 -6.91 4.87 -15.46
CA THR A 446 -8.07 5.48 -16.14
C THR A 446 -9.26 5.64 -15.19
N ALA A 447 -9.61 4.61 -14.42
CA ALA A 447 -10.66 4.70 -13.41
C ALA A 447 -10.30 5.65 -12.26
N GLY A 448 -9.02 5.71 -11.87
CA GLY A 448 -8.52 6.69 -10.90
C GLY A 448 -8.68 8.14 -11.37
N THR A 449 -8.38 8.41 -12.63
CA THR A 449 -8.53 9.75 -13.23
C THR A 449 -9.99 10.19 -13.24
N VAL A 450 -10.91 9.30 -13.61
CA VAL A 450 -12.36 9.56 -13.59
C VAL A 450 -12.87 9.77 -12.17
N GLU A 451 -12.42 8.94 -11.21
CA GLU A 451 -12.75 9.08 -9.78
C GLU A 451 -12.31 10.44 -9.22
N GLU A 452 -11.07 10.86 -9.47
CA GLU A 452 -10.52 12.14 -8.99
C GLU A 452 -11.21 13.35 -9.64
N SER A 453 -11.47 13.28 -10.94
CA SER A 453 -12.18 14.33 -11.67
C SER A 453 -13.62 14.50 -11.16
N ALA A 454 -14.29 13.39 -10.84
CA ALA A 454 -15.62 13.42 -10.24
C ALA A 454 -15.59 13.98 -8.81
N ALA A 455 -14.58 13.64 -8.00
CA ALA A 455 -14.39 14.22 -6.67
C ALA A 455 -14.21 15.75 -6.73
N GLY A 456 -13.55 16.27 -7.76
CA GLY A 456 -13.39 17.70 -8.04
C GLY A 456 -14.62 18.38 -8.67
N SER A 457 -15.69 17.65 -8.95
CA SER A 457 -16.88 18.13 -9.70
C SER A 457 -16.55 18.71 -11.08
N ASP A 458 -15.49 18.19 -11.74
CA ASP A 458 -15.04 18.63 -13.06
C ASP A 458 -15.68 17.80 -14.17
N LEU A 459 -16.79 18.30 -14.71
CA LEU A 459 -17.55 17.62 -15.77
C LEU A 459 -16.74 17.42 -17.05
N GLU A 460 -15.89 18.38 -17.41
CA GLU A 460 -15.15 18.34 -18.67
C GLU A 460 -14.03 17.29 -18.59
N SER A 461 -13.29 17.25 -17.47
CA SER A 461 -12.28 16.23 -17.22
C SER A 461 -12.87 14.82 -17.14
N VAL A 462 -14.03 14.64 -16.48
CA VAL A 462 -14.71 13.33 -16.48
C VAL A 462 -15.11 12.90 -17.88
N ARG A 463 -15.72 13.79 -18.68
CA ARG A 463 -16.13 13.47 -20.06
C ARG A 463 -14.96 13.14 -20.97
N ASN A 464 -13.80 13.75 -20.75
CA ASN A 464 -12.59 13.50 -21.53
C ASN A 464 -11.92 12.17 -21.13
N GLY A 465 -11.97 11.77 -19.86
CA GLY A 465 -11.38 10.53 -19.37
C GLY A 465 -12.22 9.27 -19.65
N LEU A 466 -13.55 9.40 -19.71
CA LEU A 466 -14.47 8.27 -19.81
C LEU A 466 -14.27 7.39 -21.06
N PRO A 467 -14.04 7.91 -22.28
CA PRO A 467 -13.87 7.09 -23.48
C PRO A 467 -12.69 6.13 -23.40
N GLU A 468 -11.59 6.55 -22.78
CA GLU A 468 -10.41 5.70 -22.62
C GLU A 468 -10.65 4.61 -21.55
N MET A 469 -11.30 4.95 -20.44
CA MET A 469 -11.71 3.97 -19.43
C MET A 469 -12.63 2.89 -20.03
N GLU A 470 -13.62 3.28 -20.84
CA GLU A 470 -14.51 2.33 -21.54
C GLU A 470 -13.77 1.42 -22.52
N ARG A 471 -12.78 1.96 -23.23
CA ARG A 471 -11.95 1.19 -24.15
C ARG A 471 -11.20 0.09 -23.39
N VAL A 472 -10.53 0.47 -22.31
CA VAL A 472 -9.80 -0.48 -21.44
C VAL A 472 -10.75 -1.51 -20.82
N ILE A 473 -11.91 -1.09 -20.30
CA ILE A 473 -12.92 -2.02 -19.74
C ILE A 473 -13.35 -3.06 -20.78
N ARG A 474 -13.55 -2.66 -22.04
CA ARG A 474 -13.96 -3.57 -23.11
C ARG A 474 -12.91 -4.66 -23.33
N ASP A 475 -11.64 -4.28 -23.38
CA ASP A 475 -10.51 -5.19 -23.55
C ASP A 475 -10.39 -6.15 -22.35
N VAL A 476 -10.62 -5.65 -21.13
CA VAL A 476 -10.61 -6.44 -19.88
C VAL A 476 -11.76 -7.47 -19.86
N LEU A 477 -12.98 -7.05 -20.18
CA LEU A 477 -14.14 -7.94 -20.22
C LEU A 477 -13.98 -9.04 -21.28
N GLU A 478 -13.37 -8.74 -22.42
CA GLU A 478 -13.06 -9.73 -23.45
C GLU A 478 -12.00 -10.73 -22.96
N ALA A 479 -10.93 -10.25 -22.32
CA ALA A 479 -9.91 -11.11 -21.72
C ALA A 479 -10.48 -12.03 -20.61
N MET A 480 -11.37 -11.51 -19.76
CA MET A 480 -12.06 -12.29 -18.72
C MET A 480 -12.94 -13.38 -19.33
N LYS A 481 -13.74 -13.07 -20.37
CA LYS A 481 -14.56 -14.07 -21.10
C LYS A 481 -13.69 -15.16 -21.73
N HIS A 482 -12.56 -14.78 -22.32
CA HIS A 482 -11.65 -15.74 -22.92
C HIS A 482 -11.02 -16.68 -21.90
N SER A 483 -10.70 -16.20 -20.70
CA SER A 483 -10.15 -17.01 -19.62
C SER A 483 -11.13 -18.08 -19.15
N LEU A 484 -12.38 -17.69 -18.87
CA LEU A 484 -13.43 -18.63 -18.45
C LEU A 484 -13.71 -19.71 -19.51
N ASN A 485 -13.61 -19.37 -20.80
CA ASN A 485 -13.80 -20.34 -21.89
C ASN A 485 -12.61 -21.29 -22.11
N ARG A 486 -11.42 -20.98 -21.57
CA ARG A 486 -10.23 -21.87 -21.65
C ARG A 486 -10.14 -22.86 -20.51
N GLY A 487 -10.85 -22.60 -19.40
CA GLY A 487 -10.93 -23.48 -18.23
C GLY A 487 -12.13 -24.44 -18.22
N ALA A 488 -13.01 -24.38 -19.24
CA ALA A 488 -14.20 -25.21 -19.38
C ALA A 488 -13.98 -26.47 -20.22
#